data_AF-A0A840L8W4-F1
#
_entry.id   AF-A0A840L8W4-F1
#
_cell.length_a   1.000
_cell.length_b   1.000
_cell.length_c   1.000
_cell.angle_alpha   90.00
_cell.angle_beta   90.00
_cell.angle_gamma   90.00
#
_symmetry.space_group_name_H-M   'P 1'
#
loop_
_entity.id
_entity.type
_entity.pdbx_description
1 polymer ?
#
loop_
_entity_poly.entity_id
_entity_poly.type
_entity_poly.pdbx_seq_one_letter_code
_entity_poly.pdbx_strand_id
1 'polypeptide(L)'
;MTLLIALVATAVVVNGARVVIQPGQPLPDLSEHDAQALKASGAAADPTRDDLDKQAAADAAQRHAAAFQAERERVQAELASTATEPAQEQVQEPQTPAQEQVQEPQTPAQEQVQEPQTPSTPPADKPTKKR
;
A
#
# COMPACT_ATOMS: atom_id res chain seq x y z
N MET A 1 -7.22 14.89 32.14
CA MET A 1 -6.68 16.09 31.48
C MET A 1 -5.76 15.63 30.37
N THR A 2 -5.96 16.14 29.17
CA THR A 2 -5.19 15.78 27.97
C THR A 2 -3.83 16.47 28.04
N LEU A 3 -2.72 15.73 28.09
CA LEU A 3 -1.38 16.32 28.12
C LEU A 3 -0.86 16.41 26.69
N LEU A 4 -0.86 17.61 26.12
CA LEU A 4 -0.29 17.84 24.79
C LEU A 4 1.20 18.18 24.90
N ILE A 5 2.00 17.60 24.02
CA ILE A 5 3.43 17.86 23.89
C ILE A 5 3.67 18.63 22.60
N ALA A 6 4.44 19.72 22.67
CA ALA A 6 4.84 20.49 21.51
C ALA A 6 5.80 19.67 20.65
N LEU A 7 5.50 19.47 19.37
CA LEU A 7 6.42 18.83 18.42
C LEU A 7 7.34 19.85 17.74
N VAL A 8 6.91 21.12 17.68
CA VAL A 8 7.64 22.24 17.10
C VAL A 8 7.60 23.43 18.08
N ALA A 9 8.53 24.37 17.94
CA ALA A 9 8.47 25.61 18.71
C ALA A 9 7.15 26.34 18.40
N THR A 10 6.30 26.49 19.43
CA THR A 10 4.94 27.02 19.29
C THR A 10 4.80 28.27 20.15
N ALA A 11 4.21 29.32 19.59
CA ALA A 11 3.88 30.52 20.34
C ALA A 11 2.36 30.56 20.56
N VAL A 12 1.94 30.52 21.82
CA VAL A 12 0.54 30.55 22.23
C VAL A 12 0.28 31.76 23.13
N VAL A 13 -0.97 32.21 23.21
CA VAL A 13 -1.35 33.30 24.11
C VAL A 13 -2.08 32.71 25.31
N VAL A 14 -1.54 32.91 26.51
CA VAL A 14 -2.13 32.46 27.78
C VAL A 14 -2.35 33.69 28.66
N ASN A 15 -3.58 33.91 29.10
CA ASN A 15 -3.95 35.07 29.91
C ASN A 15 -3.53 36.42 29.28
N GLY A 16 -3.58 36.53 27.95
CA GLY A 16 -3.18 37.72 27.20
C GLY A 16 -1.67 37.90 27.01
N ALA A 17 -0.82 37.03 27.58
CA ALA A 17 0.62 37.05 27.38
C ALA A 17 1.04 36.00 26.34
N ARG A 18 1.92 36.39 25.41
CA ARG A 18 2.52 35.45 24.44
C ARG A 18 3.60 34.63 25.13
N VAL A 19 3.43 33.31 25.13
CA VAL A 19 4.37 32.32 25.67
C VAL A 19 4.91 31.49 24.53
N VAL A 20 6.23 31.28 24.49
CA VAL A 20 6.89 30.42 23.51
C VAL A 20 7.25 29.10 24.19
N ILE A 21 6.79 28.00 23.60
CA ILE A 21 6.96 26.64 24.10
C ILE A 21 7.91 25.92 23.15
N GLN A 22 8.99 25.37 23.71
CA GLN A 22 9.98 24.62 22.94
C GLN A 22 9.47 23.20 22.60
N PRO A 23 9.98 22.56 21.55
CA PRO A 23 9.69 21.16 21.26
C PRO A 23 9.96 20.25 22.46
N GLY A 24 9.12 19.24 22.65
CA GLY A 24 9.17 18.29 23.76
C GLY A 24 8.60 18.82 25.08
N GLN A 25 8.22 20.10 25.16
CA GLN A 25 7.61 20.67 26.35
C GLN A 25 6.09 20.48 26.36
N PRO A 26 5.47 20.32 27.54
CA PRO A 26 4.03 20.27 27.65
C PRO A 26 3.41 21.63 27.29
N LEU A 27 2.27 21.57 26.62
CA LEU A 27 1.45 22.75 26.36
C LEU A 27 0.67 23.13 27.63
N PRO A 28 0.43 24.44 27.85
CA PRO A 28 -0.48 24.91 28.88
C PRO A 28 -1.92 24.46 28.57
N ASP A 29 -2.82 24.67 29.52
CA ASP A 29 -4.24 24.43 29.28
C ASP A 29 -4.76 25.42 28.22
N LEU A 30 -5.20 24.89 27.09
CA LEU A 30 -5.67 25.63 25.93
C LEU A 30 -7.15 25.32 25.72
N SER A 31 -7.85 26.21 24.99
CA SER A 31 -9.19 25.89 24.52
C SER A 31 -9.16 24.63 23.64
N GLU A 32 -10.25 23.86 23.63
CA GLU A 32 -10.33 22.66 22.79
C GLU A 32 -10.11 22.96 21.31
N HIS A 33 -10.60 24.12 20.85
CA HIS A 33 -10.43 24.58 19.48
C HIS A 33 -8.94 24.77 19.13
N ASP A 34 -8.19 25.48 19.98
CA ASP A 34 -6.77 25.74 19.72
C ASP A 34 -5.93 24.47 19.85
N ALA A 35 -6.24 23.64 20.84
CA ALA A 35 -5.64 22.33 21.01
C ALA A 35 -5.87 21.43 19.78
N GLN A 36 -7.07 21.45 19.21
CA GLN A 36 -7.37 20.71 17.97
C GLN A 36 -6.63 21.29 16.76
N ALA A 37 -6.56 22.61 16.61
CA ALA A 37 -5.81 23.25 15.53
C ALA A 37 -4.31 22.90 15.59
N LEU A 38 -3.72 22.87 16.78
CA LEU A 38 -2.32 22.48 16.98
C LEU A 38 -2.08 20.99 16.67
N LYS A 39 -3.01 20.11 17.02
CA LYS A 39 -2.95 18.70 16.62
C LYS A 39 -3.10 18.51 15.12
N ALA A 40 -4.08 19.17 14.50
CA ALA A 40 -4.36 19.06 13.07
C ALA A 40 -3.20 19.60 12.20
N SER A 41 -2.48 20.60 12.69
CA SER A 41 -1.27 21.12 12.04
C SER A 41 0.01 20.33 12.34
N GLY A 42 -0.06 19.31 13.21
CA GLY A 42 1.11 18.53 13.63
C GLY A 42 2.06 19.28 14.57
N ALA A 43 1.64 20.42 15.12
CA ALA A 43 2.44 21.21 16.04
C ALA A 43 2.43 20.66 17.48
N ALA A 44 1.41 19.87 17.83
CA ALA A 44 1.27 19.20 19.12
C ALA A 44 0.74 17.77 18.97
N ALA A 45 1.10 16.89 19.91
CA ALA A 45 0.61 15.52 19.98
C ALA A 45 0.21 15.14 21.41
N ASP A 46 -0.72 14.18 21.55
CA ASP A 46 -1.03 13.53 22.83
C ASP A 46 -0.45 12.12 22.77
N PRO A 47 0.75 11.89 23.32
CA PRO A 47 1.44 10.60 23.17
C PRO A 47 0.60 9.44 23.73
N THR A 48 -0.05 9.67 24.88
CA THR A 48 -0.92 8.67 25.51
C THR A 48 -2.10 8.30 24.63
N ARG A 49 -2.76 9.29 24.01
CA ARG A 49 -3.90 9.03 23.14
C ARG A 49 -3.47 8.39 21.82
N ASP A 50 -2.37 8.87 21.24
CA ASP A 50 -1.81 8.33 20.00
C ASP A 50 -1.44 6.84 20.14
N ASP A 51 -0.85 6.45 21.27
CA ASP A 51 -0.50 5.04 21.51
C ASP A 51 -1.73 4.16 21.72
N LEU A 52 -2.77 4.67 22.40
CA LEU A 52 -4.05 3.96 22.54
C LEU A 52 -4.76 3.77 21.19
N ASP A 53 -4.79 4.80 20.35
CA ASP A 53 -5.43 4.73 19.04
C ASP A 53 -4.66 3.78 18.09
N LYS A 54 -3.32 3.78 18.14
CA LYS A 54 -2.49 2.78 17.42
C LYS A 54 -2.76 1.36 17.90
N GLN A 55 -2.84 1.15 19.21
CA GLN A 55 -3.11 -0.16 19.79
C GLN A 55 -4.51 -0.65 19.36
N ALA A 56 -5.53 0.21 19.46
CA ALA A 56 -6.87 -0.11 19.00
C ALA A 56 -6.93 -0.45 17.50
N ALA A 57 -6.18 0.27 16.67
CA ALA A 57 -6.06 -0.03 15.24
C ALA A 57 -5.37 -1.38 14.98
N ALA A 58 -4.32 -1.71 15.73
CA ALA A 58 -3.63 -3.00 15.65
C ALA A 58 -4.55 -4.15 16.07
N ASP A 59 -5.29 -4.00 17.17
CA ASP A 59 -6.27 -4.98 17.65
C ASP A 59 -7.40 -5.20 16.63
N ALA A 60 -7.87 -4.13 15.98
CA ALA A 60 -8.85 -4.23 14.90
C ALA A 60 -8.27 -4.98 13.70
N ALA A 61 -7.07 -4.62 13.25
CA ALA A 61 -6.39 -5.28 12.13
C ALA A 61 -6.17 -6.78 12.40
N GLN A 62 -5.75 -7.16 13.61
CA GLN A 62 -5.59 -8.55 13.99
C GLN A 62 -6.91 -9.33 13.94
N ARG A 63 -8.00 -8.73 14.44
CA ARG A 63 -9.34 -9.34 14.37
C ARG A 63 -9.79 -9.56 12.93
N HIS A 64 -9.57 -8.58 12.05
CA HIS A 64 -9.88 -8.72 10.63
C HIS A 64 -9.03 -9.80 9.94
N ALA A 65 -7.74 -9.85 10.24
CA ALA A 65 -6.84 -10.88 9.70
C ALA A 65 -7.25 -12.29 10.16
N ALA A 66 -7.58 -12.46 11.44
CA ALA A 66 -8.05 -13.73 11.99
C ALA A 66 -9.37 -14.17 11.35
N ALA A 67 -10.34 -13.25 11.19
CA ALA A 67 -11.61 -13.55 10.54
C ALA A 67 -11.43 -13.98 9.08
N PHE A 68 -10.55 -13.31 8.34
CA PHE A 68 -10.25 -13.67 6.96
C PHE A 68 -9.56 -15.04 6.84
N GLN A 69 -8.61 -15.34 7.75
CA GLN A 69 -7.95 -16.64 7.78
C GLN A 69 -8.95 -17.77 8.06
N ALA A 70 -9.82 -17.59 9.05
CA ALA A 70 -10.86 -18.57 9.38
C ALA A 70 -11.81 -18.82 8.20
N GLU A 71 -12.20 -17.77 7.46
CA GLU A 71 -13.06 -17.91 6.29
C GLU A 71 -12.33 -18.65 5.14
N ARG A 72 -11.06 -18.32 4.91
CA ARG A 72 -10.24 -19.01 3.91
C ARG A 72 -10.07 -20.50 4.25
N GLU A 73 -9.88 -20.84 5.53
CA GLU A 73 -9.81 -22.23 5.99
C GLU A 73 -11.13 -22.96 5.77
N ARG A 74 -12.27 -22.32 6.04
CA ARG A 74 -13.59 -22.89 5.75
C ARG A 74 -13.80 -23.19 4.28
N VAL A 75 -13.53 -22.23 3.41
CA VAL A 75 -13.66 -22.42 1.96
C VAL A 75 -12.73 -23.53 1.46
N GLN A 76 -11.49 -23.59 1.95
CA GLN A 76 -10.57 -24.67 1.60
C GLN A 76 -11.08 -26.04 2.06
N ALA A 77 -11.66 -26.13 3.26
CA ALA A 77 -12.25 -27.37 3.76
C ALA A 77 -13.47 -27.81 2.92
N GLU A 78 -14.30 -26.87 2.48
CA GLU A 78 -15.43 -27.15 1.59
C GLU A 78 -14.98 -27.63 0.21
N LEU A 79 -13.95 -26.98 -0.37
CA LEU A 79 -13.34 -27.42 -1.63
C LEU A 79 -12.70 -28.80 -1.51
N ALA A 80 -12.00 -29.09 -0.40
CA ALA A 80 -11.42 -30.40 -0.16
C ALA A 80 -12.49 -31.50 0.02
N SER A 81 -13.65 -31.15 0.60
CA SER A 81 -14.77 -32.08 0.79
C SER A 81 -15.52 -32.37 -0.51
N THR A 82 -15.44 -31.48 -1.51
CA THR A 82 -16.09 -31.62 -2.83
C THR A 82 -15.15 -32.16 -3.91
N ALA A 83 -13.84 -32.16 -3.66
CA ALA A 83 -12.86 -32.85 -4.49
C ALA A 83 -13.05 -34.38 -4.35
N THR A 84 -13.85 -34.97 -5.25
CA THR A 84 -13.78 -36.41 -5.51
C THR A 84 -12.35 -36.72 -5.92
N GLU A 85 -11.72 -37.71 -5.28
CA GLU A 85 -10.38 -38.22 -5.59
C GLU A 85 -10.15 -38.27 -7.12
N PRO A 86 -8.95 -37.95 -7.64
CA PRO A 86 -8.65 -38.30 -9.02
C PRO A 86 -8.78 -39.83 -9.12
N ALA A 87 -9.84 -40.27 -9.77
CA ALA A 87 -10.10 -41.66 -10.09
C ALA A 87 -8.83 -42.26 -10.71
N GLN A 88 -8.20 -43.17 -9.98
CA GLN A 88 -7.33 -44.17 -10.59
C GLN A 88 -8.24 -45.15 -11.34
N GLU A 89 -8.68 -44.80 -12.55
CA GLU A 89 -9.47 -45.71 -13.40
C GLU A 89 -9.21 -45.39 -14.89
N GLN A 90 -8.37 -46.24 -15.49
CA GLN A 90 -8.35 -46.68 -16.89
C GLN A 90 -7.93 -45.68 -17.99
N VAL A 91 -6.64 -45.74 -18.32
CA VAL A 91 -6.16 -45.56 -19.71
C VAL A 91 -6.10 -46.97 -20.34
N GLN A 92 -7.20 -47.41 -20.97
CA GLN A 92 -7.15 -48.44 -22.01
C GLN A 92 -7.17 -47.76 -23.39
N GLU A 93 -6.51 -48.43 -24.33
CA GLU A 93 -5.90 -47.99 -25.59
C GLU A 93 -6.74 -47.19 -26.60
N PRO A 94 -6.08 -46.44 -27.52
CA PRO A 94 -6.71 -45.46 -28.40
C PRO A 94 -7.47 -46.11 -29.56
N GLN A 95 -8.75 -45.76 -29.73
CA GLN A 95 -9.47 -46.04 -30.97
C GLN A 95 -9.23 -44.90 -31.97
N THR A 96 -8.41 -45.21 -32.97
CA THR A 96 -8.25 -44.50 -34.23
C THR A 96 -9.59 -44.34 -34.94
N PRO A 97 -9.84 -43.20 -35.61
CA PRO A 97 -10.49 -43.24 -36.91
C PRO A 97 -9.56 -42.73 -38.01
N ALA A 98 -9.59 -43.50 -39.09
CA ALA A 98 -9.02 -43.37 -40.41
C ALA A 98 -8.54 -41.99 -40.90
N GLN A 99 -7.45 -42.08 -41.64
CA GLN A 99 -6.83 -41.10 -42.53
C GLN A 99 -7.82 -40.28 -43.36
N GLU A 100 -7.58 -38.97 -43.45
CA GLU A 100 -7.68 -38.26 -44.72
C GLU A 100 -6.42 -37.42 -44.89
N GLN A 101 -5.56 -37.89 -45.79
CA GLN A 101 -4.38 -37.18 -46.26
C GLN A 101 -4.81 -36.04 -47.19
N VAL A 102 -4.35 -34.82 -46.91
CA VAL A 102 -4.01 -33.87 -47.98
C VAL A 102 -2.74 -33.14 -47.57
N GLN A 103 -1.65 -33.41 -48.29
CA GLN A 103 -0.36 -32.72 -48.20
C GLN A 103 -0.39 -31.41 -49.02
N GLU A 104 -0.02 -30.30 -48.36
CA GLU A 104 0.93 -29.21 -48.75
C GLU A 104 0.74 -28.41 -50.09
N PRO A 105 1.24 -27.14 -50.26
CA PRO A 105 2.49 -26.64 -49.66
C PRO A 105 2.64 -25.09 -49.34
N GLN A 106 3.73 -24.77 -48.61
CA GLN A 106 4.57 -23.54 -48.62
C GLN A 106 4.28 -22.32 -47.70
N THR A 107 5.05 -22.27 -46.59
CA THR A 107 6.05 -21.26 -46.13
C THR A 107 6.34 -19.98 -46.98
N PRO A 108 7.13 -18.99 -46.48
CA PRO A 108 6.83 -17.85 -45.58
C PRO A 108 7.06 -16.46 -46.24
N ALA A 109 6.47 -15.39 -45.71
CA ALA A 109 6.97 -14.02 -45.90
C ALA A 109 6.93 -13.34 -44.52
N GLN A 110 8.02 -13.27 -43.77
CA GLN A 110 9.05 -12.23 -43.87
C GLN A 110 8.47 -10.86 -44.25
N GLU A 111 8.06 -10.09 -43.25
CA GLU A 111 8.27 -8.64 -43.29
C GLU A 111 9.28 -8.29 -42.21
N GLN A 112 10.51 -8.08 -42.67
CA GLN A 112 11.59 -7.46 -41.93
C GLN A 112 11.36 -5.95 -41.88
N VAL A 113 11.45 -5.37 -40.69
CA VAL A 113 12.07 -4.06 -40.40
C VAL A 113 12.27 -4.04 -38.86
N GLN A 114 13.46 -4.29 -38.30
CA GLN A 114 14.63 -3.39 -38.15
C GLN A 114 14.20 -1.93 -37.93
N GLU A 115 14.54 -1.23 -36.84
CA GLU A 115 15.80 -1.20 -36.08
C GLU A 115 15.61 -0.89 -34.57
N PRO A 116 16.53 -1.35 -33.69
CA PRO A 116 16.74 -0.79 -32.36
C PRO A 116 17.73 0.38 -32.43
N GLN A 117 17.33 1.59 -32.07
CA GLN A 117 18.27 2.70 -31.88
C GLN A 117 18.08 3.40 -30.53
N THR A 118 19.06 3.20 -29.65
CA THR A 118 19.55 4.22 -28.69
C THR A 118 21.05 4.34 -29.00
N PRO A 119 21.71 5.54 -28.97
CA PRO A 119 21.89 6.34 -27.76
C PRO A 119 22.11 7.88 -27.95
N SER A 120 22.39 8.57 -26.83
CA SER A 120 23.20 9.82 -26.67
C SER A 120 22.55 11.22 -26.72
N THR A 121 22.38 11.77 -25.50
CA THR A 121 22.65 13.13 -24.97
C THR A 121 23.36 14.18 -25.87
N PRO A 122 23.08 15.51 -25.72
CA PRO A 122 23.40 16.27 -24.49
C PRO A 122 22.38 17.34 -24.02
N PRO A 123 22.29 17.64 -22.71
CA PRO A 123 21.77 18.91 -22.22
C PRO A 123 22.89 19.95 -22.22
N ALA A 124 22.77 20.97 -23.06
CA ALA A 124 23.63 22.14 -23.01
C ALA A 124 22.81 23.39 -23.37
N ASP A 125 22.11 23.95 -22.39
CA ASP A 125 21.84 25.38 -22.44
C ASP A 125 22.44 26.06 -21.19
N LYS A 126 23.20 27.11 -21.46
CA LYS A 126 24.13 27.78 -20.55
C LYS A 126 23.35 28.76 -19.65
N PRO A 127 23.86 29.06 -18.44
CA PRO A 127 23.31 30.11 -17.61
C PRO A 127 23.80 31.48 -18.10
N THR A 128 22.91 32.36 -18.58
CA THR A 128 23.21 33.79 -18.73
C THR A 128 22.80 34.55 -17.48
N LYS A 129 23.81 34.81 -16.65
CA LYS A 129 23.79 35.72 -15.50
C LYS A 129 24.07 37.16 -15.99
N LYS A 130 23.20 38.08 -15.58
CA LYS A 130 23.37 39.54 -15.38
C LYS A 130 24.12 40.37 -16.45
N ARG A 131 23.45 41.44 -16.88
CA ARG A 131 23.92 42.80 -16.59
C ARG A 131 22.74 43.76 -16.46
#